data_AF-A0A9N9RPR0-F1
#
_entry.id   AF-A0A9N9RPR0-F1
#
_cell.length_a   1.000
_cell.length_b   1.000
_cell.length_c   1.000
_cell.angle_alpha   90.00
_cell.angle_beta   90.00
_cell.angle_gamma   90.00
#
_symmetry.space_group_name_H-M   'P 1'
#
loop_
_entity.id
_entity.type
_entity.pdbx_description
1 polymer ?
#
loop_
_entity_poly.entity_id
_entity_poly.type
_entity_poly.pdbx_seq_one_letter_code
_entity_poly.pdbx_strand_id
1 'polypeptide(L)'
;MTSTTTTNNDNFILFKQPECSYVSCYCEENVWKLCEQVKKLYPNELSKCYAVYVSNERRTVPLWRQKAGRGEDKLVVWDYHVFFMHNPSPNRCLVFDLDTTLPFPTYFHKYVTETFRSDYAVSEDHHRFFRVIPAEIYLNSFSSDRRHMRRPDGTWIKPPPSYPEIGNNLSNPHRLDDFICMKPGKNPDLGKVYDLLHFVQAFFRTNIDNNNTKTQN
;
A
#
# COMPACT_ATOMS: atom_id res chain seq x y z
N MET A 1 0.54 -11.15 -41.72
CA MET A 1 -0.32 -11.93 -40.81
C MET A 1 -0.48 -11.12 -39.54
N THR A 2 -1.65 -10.50 -39.40
CA THR A 2 -2.07 -9.69 -38.26
C THR A 2 -2.24 -10.60 -37.06
N SER A 3 -1.32 -10.50 -36.09
CA SER A 3 -1.48 -11.12 -34.78
C SER A 3 -2.55 -10.36 -34.01
N THR A 4 -3.76 -10.89 -34.05
CA THR A 4 -4.88 -10.50 -33.20
C THR A 4 -4.51 -10.76 -31.74
N THR A 5 -4.19 -9.69 -31.01
CA THR A 5 -4.10 -9.71 -29.55
C THR A 5 -5.52 -9.89 -29.02
N THR A 6 -5.91 -11.12 -28.73
CA THR A 6 -7.15 -11.41 -28.01
C THR A 6 -7.02 -10.82 -26.61
N THR A 7 -7.69 -9.70 -26.35
CA THR A 7 -7.79 -9.12 -25.01
C THR A 7 -8.65 -10.02 -24.13
N ASN A 8 -8.02 -10.90 -23.35
CA ASN A 8 -8.65 -11.38 -22.13
C ASN A 8 -8.90 -10.16 -21.23
N ASN A 9 -10.14 -9.97 -20.80
CA ASN A 9 -10.62 -8.77 -20.09
C ASN A 9 -9.98 -8.54 -18.69
N ASP A 10 -9.05 -9.41 -18.27
CA ASP A 10 -8.62 -9.53 -16.88
C ASP A 10 -7.18 -9.14 -16.58
N ASN A 11 -6.48 -8.39 -17.44
CA ASN A 11 -5.07 -8.01 -17.28
C ASN A 11 -4.69 -7.51 -15.87
N PHE A 12 -4.39 -8.45 -14.97
CA PHE A 12 -3.77 -8.22 -13.68
C PHE A 12 -2.26 -8.23 -13.87
N ILE A 13 -1.57 -7.32 -13.19
CA ILE A 13 -0.14 -7.47 -13.00
C ILE A 13 0.06 -8.66 -12.05
N LEU A 14 0.91 -9.61 -12.42
CA LEU A 14 1.24 -10.76 -11.57
C LEU A 14 2.75 -10.83 -11.39
N PHE A 15 3.22 -10.29 -10.26
CA PHE A 15 4.60 -10.46 -9.82
C PHE A 15 4.74 -11.72 -8.98
N LYS A 16 5.80 -12.50 -9.19
CA LYS A 16 6.18 -13.54 -8.24
C LYS A 16 6.96 -12.89 -7.10
N GLN A 17 6.61 -13.24 -5.86
CA GLN A 17 7.25 -12.67 -4.67
C GLN A 17 8.79 -12.71 -4.68
N PRO A 18 9.46 -13.80 -5.14
CA PRO A 18 10.93 -13.85 -5.19
C PRO A 18 11.57 -12.90 -6.21
N GLU A 19 10.79 -12.38 -7.17
CA GLU A 19 11.27 -11.44 -8.19
C GLU A 19 11.18 -9.98 -7.72
N CYS A 20 10.53 -9.73 -6.57
CA CYS A 20 10.37 -8.41 -6.00
C CYS A 20 11.60 -8.01 -5.16
N SER A 21 12.07 -6.77 -5.30
CA SER A 21 13.03 -6.19 -4.36
C SER A 21 12.42 -6.15 -2.97
N TYR A 22 13.12 -6.68 -1.97
CA TYR A 22 12.65 -6.73 -0.60
C TYR A 22 13.77 -6.55 0.40
N VAL A 23 13.56 -5.60 1.33
CA VAL A 23 14.34 -5.43 2.55
C VAL A 23 13.38 -5.24 3.71
N SER A 24 13.53 -6.05 4.76
CA SER A 24 12.67 -5.99 5.95
C SER A 24 12.79 -4.62 6.63
N CYS A 25 11.65 -4.06 7.06
CA CYS A 25 11.52 -2.73 7.66
C CYS A 25 11.80 -1.53 6.72
N TYR A 26 11.82 -1.76 5.40
CA TYR A 26 11.88 -0.70 4.38
C TYR A 26 10.70 -0.82 3.41
N CYS A 27 9.49 -1.04 3.94
CA CYS A 27 8.28 -1.31 3.17
C CYS A 27 7.97 -0.18 2.16
N GLU A 28 8.27 1.06 2.51
CA GLU A 28 8.17 2.23 1.64
C GLU A 28 9.04 2.11 0.38
N GLU A 29 10.27 1.63 0.52
CA GLU A 29 11.18 1.44 -0.61
C GLU A 29 10.83 0.18 -1.42
N ASN A 30 10.39 -0.89 -0.74
CA ASN A 30 9.94 -2.11 -1.40
C ASN A 30 8.77 -1.83 -2.35
N VAL A 31 7.79 -1.05 -1.88
CA VAL A 31 6.64 -0.62 -2.70
C VAL A 31 7.07 0.37 -3.80
N TRP A 32 8.03 1.25 -3.52
CA TRP A 32 8.58 2.13 -4.57
C TRP A 32 9.21 1.32 -5.70
N LYS A 33 9.95 0.26 -5.36
CA LYS A 33 10.55 -0.67 -6.34
C LYS A 33 9.51 -1.44 -7.14
N LEU A 34 8.38 -1.81 -6.53
CA LEU A 34 7.25 -2.38 -7.27
C LEU A 34 6.68 -1.37 -8.28
N CYS A 35 6.48 -0.11 -7.88
CA CYS A 35 6.04 0.95 -8.80
C CYS A 35 7.04 1.16 -9.95
N GLU A 36 8.34 1.16 -9.67
CA GLU A 36 9.41 1.29 -10.68
C GLU A 36 9.37 0.13 -11.67
N GLN A 37 9.19 -1.09 -11.16
CA GLN A 37 9.08 -2.30 -11.97
C GLN A 37 7.83 -2.27 -12.86
N VAL A 38 6.68 -1.80 -12.36
CA VAL A 38 5.47 -1.60 -13.17
C VAL A 38 5.71 -0.56 -14.25
N LYS A 39 6.32 0.59 -13.92
CA LYS A 39 6.63 1.63 -14.92
C LYS A 39 7.49 1.09 -16.07
N LYS A 40 8.41 0.17 -15.77
CA LYS A 40 9.30 -0.45 -16.75
C LYS A 40 8.61 -1.54 -17.59
N LEU A 41 7.83 -2.42 -16.96
CA LEU A 41 7.30 -3.64 -17.60
C LEU A 41 5.87 -3.47 -18.13
N TYR A 42 5.06 -2.65 -17.46
CA TYR A 42 3.65 -2.45 -17.73
C TYR A 42 3.28 -0.94 -17.65
N PRO A 43 3.91 -0.07 -18.47
CA PRO A 43 3.71 1.38 -18.37
C PRO A 43 2.24 1.80 -18.49
N ASN A 44 1.44 1.10 -19.30
CA ASN A 44 0.01 1.36 -19.50
C ASN A 44 -0.86 1.03 -18.26
N GLU A 45 -0.33 0.27 -17.31
CA GLU A 45 -1.03 -0.11 -16.08
C GLU A 45 -0.64 0.75 -14.88
N LEU A 46 0.42 1.57 -14.98
CA LEU A 46 0.94 2.38 -13.86
C LEU A 46 -0.11 3.33 -13.28
N SER A 47 -0.98 3.91 -14.12
CA SER A 47 -2.06 4.81 -13.70
C SER A 47 -3.16 4.11 -12.88
N LYS A 48 -3.19 2.78 -12.88
CA LYS A 48 -4.12 1.93 -12.10
C LYS A 48 -3.47 1.37 -10.84
N CYS A 49 -2.25 1.81 -10.52
CA CYS A 49 -1.45 1.31 -9.42
C CYS A 49 -1.31 2.36 -8.32
N TYR A 50 -1.20 1.89 -7.08
CA TYR A 50 -1.12 2.75 -5.90
C TYR A 50 -0.10 2.21 -4.90
N ALA A 51 0.62 3.12 -4.26
CA ALA A 51 1.26 2.87 -2.97
C ALA A 51 0.26 3.27 -1.87
N VAL A 52 0.10 2.44 -0.85
CA VAL A 52 -0.80 2.71 0.27
C VAL A 52 -0.04 2.66 1.56
N TYR A 53 0.06 3.82 2.22
CA TYR A 53 0.55 3.93 3.58
C TYR A 53 -0.60 3.69 4.55
N VAL A 54 -0.36 2.88 5.57
CA VAL A 54 -1.25 2.70 6.71
C VAL A 54 -0.54 3.15 7.98
N SER A 55 -1.17 4.08 8.72
CA SER A 55 -0.67 4.62 9.98
C SER A 55 -1.82 5.34 10.71
N ASN A 56 -1.50 6.02 11.80
CA ASN A 56 -2.39 6.92 12.53
C ASN A 56 -1.58 7.98 13.29
N GLU A 57 -2.26 8.88 14.02
CA GLU A 57 -1.57 9.97 14.72
C GLU A 57 -0.57 9.48 15.78
N ARG A 58 -0.84 8.33 16.41
CA ARG A 58 0.03 7.73 17.42
C ARG A 58 1.13 6.85 16.85
N ARG A 59 1.10 6.56 15.55
CA ARG A 59 1.96 5.55 14.91
C ARG A 59 1.89 4.21 15.66
N THR A 60 0.66 3.73 15.86
CA THR A 60 0.39 2.46 16.52
C THR A 60 -0.77 1.77 15.82
N VAL A 61 -0.49 1.12 14.69
CA VAL A 61 -1.50 0.44 13.86
C VAL A 61 -1.35 -1.08 13.91
N PRO A 62 -2.35 -1.81 14.43
CA PRO A 62 -2.33 -3.28 14.46
C PRO A 62 -2.67 -3.87 13.08
N LEU A 63 -1.79 -4.72 12.57
CA LEU A 63 -1.99 -5.51 11.36
C LEU A 63 -1.81 -7.00 11.67
N TRP A 64 -2.81 -7.80 11.30
CA TRP A 64 -2.78 -9.25 11.37
C TRP A 64 -2.17 -9.87 10.11
N ARG A 65 -1.87 -11.18 10.18
CA ARG A 65 -1.29 -11.92 9.04
C ARG A 65 0.02 -11.31 8.55
N GLN A 66 0.90 -10.91 9.48
CA GLN A 66 2.20 -10.32 9.17
C GLN A 66 3.32 -11.31 9.49
N LYS A 67 4.32 -11.44 8.61
CA LYS A 67 5.44 -12.40 8.75
C LYS A 67 6.22 -12.22 10.04
N ALA A 68 6.39 -10.99 10.49
CA ALA A 68 7.06 -10.66 11.74
C ALA A 68 6.21 -10.96 13.00
N GLY A 69 4.91 -11.24 12.82
CA GLY A 69 3.97 -11.51 13.88
C GLY A 69 4.19 -12.87 14.54
N ARG A 70 3.89 -12.93 15.84
CA ARG A 70 3.95 -14.15 16.66
C ARG A 70 2.55 -14.74 16.85
N GLY A 71 2.49 -16.00 17.28
CA GLY A 71 1.22 -16.72 17.49
C GLY A 71 0.50 -17.09 16.19
N GLU A 72 -0.74 -17.57 16.32
CA GLU A 72 -1.59 -17.99 15.20
C GLU A 72 -2.11 -16.80 14.38
N ASP A 73 -2.39 -15.70 15.07
CA ASP A 73 -2.95 -14.48 14.49
C ASP A 73 -1.93 -13.64 13.72
N LYS A 74 -0.62 -13.85 13.99
CA LYS A 74 0.48 -13.14 13.33
C LYS A 74 0.32 -11.62 13.39
N LEU A 75 -0.09 -11.11 14.55
CA LEU A 75 -0.30 -9.69 14.81
C LEU A 75 1.04 -8.95 14.98
N VAL A 76 1.12 -7.77 14.38
CA VAL A 76 2.19 -6.78 14.58
C VAL A 76 1.56 -5.41 14.77
N VAL A 77 2.09 -4.61 15.70
CA VAL A 77 1.75 -3.19 15.83
C VAL A 77 2.86 -2.39 15.15
N TRP A 78 2.54 -1.76 14.04
CA TRP A 78 3.47 -0.96 13.25
C TRP A 78 3.34 0.52 13.59
N ASP A 79 4.43 1.26 13.41
CA ASP A 79 4.41 2.72 13.35
C ASP A 79 3.78 3.21 12.05
N TYR A 80 4.18 2.59 10.94
CA TYR A 80 3.48 2.62 9.66
C TYR A 80 3.78 1.34 8.89
N HIS A 81 2.95 1.02 7.90
CA HIS A 81 3.26 -0.01 6.91
C HIS A 81 2.88 0.49 5.51
N VAL A 82 3.52 -0.06 4.48
CA VAL A 82 3.25 0.30 3.08
C VAL A 82 3.03 -0.96 2.27
N PHE A 83 1.93 -0.98 1.51
CA PHE A 83 1.62 -2.05 0.57
C PHE A 83 1.26 -1.47 -0.80
N PHE A 84 1.38 -2.30 -1.83
CA PHE A 84 1.08 -1.92 -3.20
C PHE A 84 -0.30 -2.44 -3.63
N MET A 85 -1.02 -1.67 -4.43
CA MET A 85 -2.32 -2.05 -5.00
C MET A 85 -2.31 -1.90 -6.52
N HIS A 86 -2.90 -2.87 -7.22
CA HIS A 86 -3.29 -2.76 -8.63
C HIS A 86 -4.81 -2.86 -8.73
N ASN A 87 -5.46 -1.82 -9.26
CA ASN A 87 -6.91 -1.73 -9.37
C ASN A 87 -7.34 -1.39 -10.82
N PRO A 88 -7.21 -2.35 -11.76
CA PRO A 88 -7.53 -2.13 -13.17
C PRO A 88 -9.00 -1.85 -13.46
N SER A 89 -9.91 -2.33 -12.60
CA SER A 89 -11.35 -2.09 -12.72
C SER A 89 -12.05 -2.26 -11.36
N PRO A 90 -13.27 -1.71 -11.18
CA PRO A 90 -14.03 -1.87 -9.94
C PRO A 90 -14.13 -3.34 -9.52
N ASN A 91 -13.98 -3.62 -8.22
CA ASN A 91 -14.00 -4.97 -7.63
C ASN A 91 -12.87 -5.90 -8.07
N ARG A 92 -11.94 -5.40 -8.88
CA ARG A 92 -10.74 -6.13 -9.29
C ARG A 92 -9.50 -5.44 -8.75
N CYS A 93 -9.43 -5.33 -7.43
CA CYS A 93 -8.25 -4.83 -6.76
C CYS A 93 -7.43 -5.97 -6.15
N LEU A 94 -6.14 -6.02 -6.49
CA LEU A 94 -5.14 -6.89 -5.89
C LEU A 94 -4.22 -6.08 -4.99
N VAL A 95 -3.85 -6.69 -3.86
CA VAL A 95 -2.89 -6.19 -2.88
C VAL A 95 -1.62 -7.02 -2.94
N PHE A 96 -0.48 -6.33 -2.95
CA PHE A 96 0.86 -6.87 -2.93
C PHE A 96 1.53 -6.35 -1.65
N ASP A 97 1.39 -7.11 -0.58
CA ASP A 97 2.11 -6.88 0.67
C ASP A 97 3.23 -7.92 0.76
N LEU A 98 4.49 -7.46 0.78
CA LEU A 98 5.64 -8.36 0.86
C LEU A 98 5.85 -8.91 2.28
N ASP A 99 5.21 -8.30 3.27
CA ASP A 99 5.30 -8.69 4.69
C ASP A 99 4.08 -9.48 5.17
N THR A 100 3.08 -9.74 4.32
CA THR A 100 1.92 -10.57 4.69
C THR A 100 2.22 -12.08 4.68
N THR A 101 1.48 -12.84 5.47
CA THR A 101 1.37 -14.31 5.40
C THR A 101 0.21 -14.77 4.51
N LEU A 102 -0.61 -13.85 4.00
CA LEU A 102 -1.63 -14.15 3.00
C LEU A 102 -0.97 -14.46 1.63
N PRO A 103 -1.72 -15.01 0.65
CA PRO A 103 -1.20 -15.20 -0.70
C PRO A 103 -0.61 -13.91 -1.32
N PHE A 104 0.34 -14.06 -2.23
CA PHE A 104 0.92 -12.93 -2.94
C PHE A 104 0.71 -13.09 -4.46
N PRO A 105 -0.08 -12.20 -5.11
CA PRO A 105 -0.94 -11.16 -4.52
C PRO A 105 -2.18 -11.74 -3.80
N THR A 106 -2.86 -10.90 -3.02
CA THR A 106 -4.15 -11.21 -2.39
C THR A 106 -5.25 -10.28 -2.89
N TYR A 107 -6.46 -10.80 -3.09
CA TYR A 107 -7.63 -9.96 -3.38
C TYR A 107 -7.91 -8.95 -2.26
N PHE A 108 -8.20 -7.71 -2.64
CA PHE A 108 -8.38 -6.60 -1.70
C PHE A 108 -9.36 -6.91 -0.54
N HIS A 109 -10.53 -7.47 -0.84
CA HIS A 109 -11.52 -7.80 0.20
C HIS A 109 -10.98 -8.77 1.26
N LYS A 110 -10.23 -9.79 0.83
CA LYS A 110 -9.61 -10.79 1.72
C LYS A 110 -8.50 -10.13 2.54
N TYR A 111 -7.65 -9.32 1.89
CA TYR A 111 -6.59 -8.60 2.57
C TYR A 111 -7.14 -7.67 3.66
N VAL A 112 -8.14 -6.83 3.34
CA VAL A 112 -8.70 -5.90 4.33
C VAL A 112 -9.36 -6.65 5.50
N THR A 113 -10.15 -7.68 5.20
CA THR A 113 -10.87 -8.45 6.24
C THR A 113 -9.91 -9.17 7.18
N GLU A 114 -8.84 -9.78 6.65
CA GLU A 114 -7.92 -10.58 7.46
C GLU A 114 -6.77 -9.79 8.08
N THR A 115 -6.28 -8.75 7.40
CA THR A 115 -5.14 -7.93 7.87
C THR A 115 -5.59 -6.80 8.79
N PHE A 116 -6.66 -6.08 8.44
CA PHE A 116 -7.11 -4.94 9.23
C PHE A 116 -8.20 -5.30 10.21
N ARG A 117 -9.06 -6.29 9.91
CA ARG A 117 -10.27 -6.59 10.70
C ARG A 117 -11.15 -5.34 10.87
N SER A 118 -12.16 -5.39 11.73
CA SER A 118 -13.03 -4.24 12.01
C SER A 118 -12.39 -3.26 13.01
N ASP A 119 -12.64 -1.96 12.85
CA ASP A 119 -12.28 -0.96 13.86
C ASP A 119 -12.97 -1.19 15.20
N TYR A 120 -14.16 -1.81 15.23
CA TYR A 120 -14.82 -2.22 16.48
C TYR A 120 -14.03 -3.24 17.31
N ALA A 121 -13.01 -3.89 16.73
CA ALA A 121 -12.16 -4.85 17.42
C ALA A 121 -10.94 -4.21 18.11
N VAL A 122 -10.72 -2.90 17.96
CA VAL A 122 -9.58 -2.17 18.55
C VAL A 122 -10.04 -0.87 19.19
N SER A 123 -9.19 -0.23 20.01
CA SER A 123 -9.49 1.11 20.53
C SER A 123 -9.30 2.18 19.46
N GLU A 124 -9.93 3.35 19.65
CA GLU A 124 -9.84 4.48 18.71
C GLU A 124 -8.41 4.95 18.43
N ASP A 125 -7.54 4.88 19.45
CA ASP A 125 -6.10 5.16 19.34
C ASP A 125 -5.36 4.24 18.36
N HIS A 126 -5.96 3.11 17.98
CA HIS A 126 -5.44 2.11 17.04
C HIS A 126 -6.23 2.05 15.73
N HIS A 127 -7.17 2.97 15.49
CA HIS A 127 -7.85 3.05 14.19
C HIS A 127 -6.83 3.31 13.08
N ARG A 128 -6.96 2.57 11.98
CA ARG A 128 -6.06 2.64 10.84
C ARG A 128 -6.57 3.68 9.84
N PHE A 129 -5.68 4.53 9.37
CA PHE A 129 -5.93 5.45 8.25
C PHE A 129 -5.01 5.11 7.09
N PHE A 130 -5.50 5.35 5.88
CA PHE A 130 -4.90 4.89 4.64
C PHE A 130 -4.64 6.06 3.71
N ARG A 131 -3.38 6.42 3.50
CA ARG A 131 -3.00 7.36 2.42
C ARG A 131 -2.78 6.55 1.15
N VAL A 132 -3.63 6.78 0.16
CA VAL A 132 -3.57 6.13 -1.15
C VAL A 132 -2.92 7.09 -2.14
N ILE A 133 -1.73 6.74 -2.60
CA ILE A 133 -0.89 7.54 -3.50
C ILE A 133 -0.86 6.86 -4.89
N PRO A 134 -1.27 7.54 -5.97
CA PRO A 134 -1.05 7.05 -7.33
C PRO A 134 0.43 6.73 -7.57
N ALA A 135 0.73 5.59 -8.19
CA ALA A 135 2.11 5.12 -8.34
C ALA A 135 3.03 6.13 -9.03
N GLU A 136 2.51 6.88 -10.01
CA GLU A 136 3.28 7.94 -10.68
C GLU A 136 3.66 9.09 -9.74
N ILE A 137 2.73 9.53 -8.88
CA ILE A 137 3.01 10.53 -7.85
C ILE A 137 4.05 9.99 -6.87
N TYR A 138 3.91 8.72 -6.46
CA TYR A 138 4.85 8.10 -5.53
C TYR A 138 6.28 8.07 -6.10
N LEU A 139 6.43 7.66 -7.37
CA LEU A 139 7.72 7.63 -8.05
C LEU A 139 8.38 9.01 -8.18
N ASN A 140 7.57 10.06 -8.38
CA ASN A 140 8.06 11.41 -8.62
C ASN A 140 8.30 12.22 -7.34
N SER A 141 7.62 11.89 -6.23
CA SER A 141 7.59 12.73 -5.03
C SER A 141 8.22 12.09 -3.79
N PHE A 142 8.41 10.77 -3.76
CA PHE A 142 9.01 10.08 -2.61
C PHE A 142 10.52 10.30 -2.53
N SER A 143 11.01 10.63 -1.33
CA SER A 143 12.43 10.65 -1.00
C SER A 143 12.67 10.19 0.43
N SER A 144 13.76 9.44 0.62
CA SER A 144 14.20 8.96 1.93
C SER A 144 15.71 8.75 1.95
N ASP A 145 16.40 9.55 2.76
CA ASP A 145 17.79 9.32 3.16
C ASP A 145 17.95 8.26 4.28
N ARG A 146 16.88 7.53 4.58
CA ARG A 146 16.84 6.43 5.57
C ARG A 146 17.23 6.84 7.00
N ARG A 147 17.25 8.14 7.32
CA ARG A 147 17.66 8.62 8.66
C ARG A 147 16.86 8.03 9.81
N HIS A 148 15.58 7.71 9.59
CA HIS A 148 14.70 7.10 10.57
C HIS A 148 15.14 5.67 10.98
N MET A 149 15.95 5.02 10.14
CA MET A 149 16.52 3.69 10.42
C MET A 149 17.95 3.74 10.97
N ARG A 150 18.47 4.93 11.27
CA ARG A 150 19.78 5.12 11.92
C ARG A 150 19.60 5.35 13.41
N ARG A 151 20.44 4.69 14.20
CA ARG A 151 20.57 4.92 15.64
C ARG A 151 21.36 6.21 15.90
N PRO A 152 21.29 6.78 17.12
CA PRO A 152 22.09 7.95 17.49
C PRO A 152 23.62 7.74 17.34
N ASP A 153 24.09 6.50 17.46
CA ASP A 153 25.51 6.12 17.27
C ASP A 153 25.92 5.94 15.79
N GLY A 154 24.99 6.18 14.85
CA GLY A 154 25.21 6.03 13.40
C GLY A 154 25.04 4.61 12.87
N THR A 155 24.82 3.61 13.72
CA THR A 155 24.56 2.22 13.29
C THR A 155 23.12 2.04 12.80
N TRP A 156 22.88 0.99 12.01
CA TRP A 156 21.56 0.71 11.45
C TRP A 156 20.67 -0.08 12.42
N ILE A 157 19.39 0.29 12.49
CA ILE A 157 18.37 -0.49 13.22
C ILE A 157 18.16 -1.85 12.53
N LYS A 158 18.10 -1.83 11.20
CA LYS A 158 18.09 -3.00 10.30
C LYS A 158 19.00 -2.70 9.11
N PRO A 159 19.64 -3.72 8.50
CA PRO A 159 20.50 -3.50 7.34
C PRO A 159 19.74 -2.76 6.22
N PRO A 160 20.30 -1.67 5.66
CA PRO A 160 19.63 -0.92 4.62
C PRO A 160 19.66 -1.66 3.28
N PRO A 161 18.81 -1.27 2.31
CA PRO A 161 18.96 -1.73 0.94
C PRO A 161 20.33 -1.36 0.35
N SER A 162 20.86 -2.25 -0.50
CA SER A 162 22.18 -2.11 -1.12
C SER A 162 22.25 -1.06 -2.23
N TYR A 163 21.09 -0.63 -2.75
CA TYR A 163 21.00 0.44 -3.73
C TYR A 163 20.97 1.83 -3.05
N PRO A 164 21.35 2.90 -3.78
CA PRO A 164 21.35 4.27 -3.25
C PRO A 164 19.98 4.71 -2.69
N GLU A 165 20.01 5.69 -1.79
CA GLU A 165 18.83 6.33 -1.23
C GLU A 165 17.93 6.92 -2.33
N ILE A 166 16.61 6.77 -2.17
CA ILE A 166 15.63 7.22 -3.16
C ILE A 166 15.44 8.73 -3.01
N GLY A 167 15.49 9.45 -4.13
CA GLY A 167 15.25 10.90 -4.17
C GLY A 167 16.46 11.75 -3.76
N ASN A 168 17.67 11.20 -3.77
CA ASN A 168 18.92 11.89 -3.42
C ASN A 168 19.21 13.17 -4.24
N ASN A 169 18.61 13.33 -5.43
CA ASN A 169 18.77 14.51 -6.29
C ASN A 169 17.62 15.52 -6.16
N LEU A 170 16.66 15.30 -5.26
CA LEU A 170 15.55 16.22 -5.00
C LEU A 170 15.96 17.30 -4.00
N SER A 171 15.31 18.47 -4.07
CA SER A 171 15.55 19.59 -3.16
C SER A 171 15.29 19.25 -1.68
N ASN A 172 14.38 18.31 -1.42
CA ASN A 172 14.19 17.71 -0.10
C ASN A 172 14.58 16.23 -0.14
N PRO A 173 15.68 15.82 0.53
CA PRO A 173 16.18 14.45 0.50
C PRO A 173 15.38 13.48 1.40
N HIS A 174 14.47 13.98 2.25
CA HIS A 174 13.71 13.14 3.16
C HIS A 174 12.27 13.65 3.33
N ARG A 175 11.31 12.90 2.78
CA ARG A 175 9.87 13.24 2.83
C ARG A 175 9.00 12.17 3.47
N LEU A 176 9.58 11.12 4.06
CA LEU A 176 8.81 9.99 4.59
C LEU A 176 7.67 10.41 5.53
N ASP A 177 7.90 11.37 6.43
CA ASP A 177 6.87 11.88 7.35
C ASP A 177 5.67 12.51 6.63
N ASP A 178 5.86 13.09 5.44
CA ASP A 178 4.78 13.65 4.63
C ASP A 178 3.80 12.57 4.16
N PHE A 179 4.32 11.37 3.88
CA PHE A 179 3.54 10.20 3.44
C PHE A 179 2.89 9.48 4.63
N ILE A 180 3.58 9.39 5.77
CA ILE A 180 3.04 8.80 7.01
C ILE A 180 1.92 9.66 7.61
N CYS A 181 1.97 10.99 7.44
CA CYS A 181 0.99 11.88 8.02
C CYS A 181 -0.43 11.62 7.49
N MET A 182 -1.34 11.22 8.39
CA MET A 182 -2.75 10.92 8.07
C MET A 182 -3.71 12.09 8.33
N LYS A 183 -3.20 13.29 8.61
CA LYS A 183 -4.06 14.46 8.89
C LYS A 183 -4.82 14.89 7.63
N PRO A 184 -6.17 14.97 7.66
CA PRO A 184 -6.96 15.42 6.52
C PRO A 184 -6.49 16.78 5.99
N GLY A 185 -6.37 16.92 4.67
CA GLY A 185 -5.94 18.15 4.01
C GLY A 185 -4.43 18.44 4.07
N LYS A 186 -3.63 17.67 4.82
CA LYS A 186 -2.16 17.77 4.77
C LYS A 186 -1.61 16.96 3.59
N ASN A 187 -0.68 17.57 2.84
CA ASN A 187 -0.04 16.99 1.66
C ASN A 187 -1.05 16.41 0.65
N PRO A 188 -2.03 17.22 0.18
CA PRO A 188 -3.09 16.73 -0.71
C PRO A 188 -2.56 16.34 -2.11
N ASP A 189 -1.40 16.88 -2.48
CA ASP A 189 -0.64 16.53 -3.68
C ASP A 189 -0.09 15.10 -3.66
N LEU A 190 0.12 14.52 -2.47
CA LEU A 190 0.64 13.17 -2.30
C LEU A 190 -0.46 12.10 -2.31
N GLY A 191 -1.71 12.44 -2.60
CA GLY A 191 -2.82 11.49 -2.62
C GLY A 191 -3.81 11.66 -1.46
N LYS A 192 -4.80 10.77 -1.39
CA LYS A 192 -5.97 10.92 -0.51
C LYS A 192 -5.88 10.02 0.71
N VAL A 193 -6.26 10.56 1.87
CA VAL A 193 -6.37 9.81 3.13
C VAL A 193 -7.81 9.33 3.32
N TYR A 194 -7.96 8.09 3.77
CA TYR A 194 -9.24 7.44 4.10
C TYR A 194 -9.18 6.84 5.50
N ASP A 195 -10.31 6.79 6.20
CA ASP A 195 -10.51 5.79 7.26
C ASP A 195 -10.78 4.40 6.65
N LEU A 196 -10.90 3.37 7.48
CA LEU A 196 -11.12 2.00 7.01
C LEU A 196 -12.40 1.85 6.19
N LEU A 197 -13.50 2.44 6.62
CA LEU A 197 -14.80 2.31 5.96
C LEU A 197 -14.74 2.91 4.55
N HIS A 198 -14.27 4.15 4.44
CA HIS A 198 -14.18 4.84 3.16
C HIS A 198 -13.10 4.24 2.25
N PHE A 199 -12.04 3.66 2.82
CA PHE A 199 -11.04 2.90 2.05
C PHE A 199 -11.67 1.66 1.42
N VAL A 200 -12.47 0.89 2.16
CA VAL A 200 -13.19 -0.28 1.62
C VAL A 200 -14.17 0.15 0.54
N GLN A 201 -15.00 1.17 0.80
CA GLN A 201 -15.99 1.65 -0.18
C GLN A 201 -15.35 2.15 -1.49
N ALA A 202 -14.15 2.74 -1.42
CA ALA A 202 -13.44 3.23 -2.58
C ALA A 202 -12.93 2.11 -3.52
N PHE A 203 -12.55 0.96 -2.96
CA PHE A 203 -11.86 -0.11 -3.70
C PHE A 203 -12.62 -1.45 -3.73
N PHE A 204 -13.78 -1.52 -3.09
CA PHE A 204 -14.68 -2.66 -3.09
C PHE A 204 -16.15 -2.19 -3.08
N ARG A 205 -16.78 -2.18 -4.25
CA ARG A 205 -18.21 -1.87 -4.42
C ARG A 205 -19.02 -3.15 -4.34
N THR A 206 -19.78 -3.32 -3.27
CA THR A 206 -20.88 -4.28 -3.25
C THR A 206 -22.00 -3.75 -4.14
N ASN A 207 -22.49 -4.55 -5.11
CA ASN A 207 -23.58 -4.19 -6.03
C ASN A 207 -24.96 -3.97 -5.37
N ILE A 208 -25.02 -3.60 -4.08
CA ILE A 208 -26.25 -3.60 -3.28
C ILE A 208 -27.08 -2.32 -3.50
N ASP A 209 -26.50 -1.23 -4.02
CA ASP A 209 -27.19 0.07 -4.04
C ASP A 209 -28.15 0.31 -5.22
N ASN A 210 -28.34 -0.65 -6.14
CA ASN A 210 -29.19 -0.45 -7.34
C ASN A 210 -30.58 -1.11 -7.30
N ASN A 211 -30.98 -1.79 -6.21
CA ASN A 211 -32.26 -2.51 -6.17
C ASN A 211 -33.38 -1.86 -5.31
N ASN A 212 -33.16 -0.70 -4.69
CA ASN A 212 -34.15 -0.10 -3.78
C ASN A 212 -34.90 1.15 -4.30
N THR A 213 -34.89 1.45 -5.60
CA THR A 213 -35.65 2.61 -6.15
C THR A 213 -36.61 2.28 -7.31
N LYS A 214 -36.98 1.01 -7.50
CA LYS A 214 -38.05 0.65 -8.45
C LYS A 214 -39.08 -0.34 -7.89
N THR A 215 -39.73 0.05 -6.79
CA THR A 215 -41.12 -0.36 -6.51
C THR A 215 -41.64 0.46 -5.34
N GLN A 216 -42.30 1.58 -5.63
CA GLN A 216 -43.46 2.03 -4.89
C GLN A 216 -44.42 2.62 -5.92
N ASN A 217 -45.58 1.99 -5.99
CA ASN A 217 -46.73 2.31 -6.83
C ASN A 217 -47.30 3.69 -6.51
#